data_AF-A0A6P0TWZ8-F1
#
_entry.id   AF-A0A6P0TWZ8-F1
#
_cell.length_a   1.000
_cell.length_b   1.000
_cell.length_c   1.000
_cell.angle_alpha   90.00
_cell.angle_beta   90.00
_cell.angle_gamma   90.00
#
_symmetry.space_group_name_H-M   'P 1'
#
loop_
_entity.id
_entity.type
_entity.pdbx_description
1 polymer ?
#
loop_
_entity_poly.entity_id
_entity_poly.type
_entity_poly.pdbx_seq_one_letter_code
_entity_poly.pdbx_strand_id
1 'polypeptide(L)'
;MVIIEKASNIWQYQQEKKLMMKSSQKSAIANFLSDQKLKLVKLNEQEYMEGLIAYRSQQNEQEMIIEATFQLIEKHKYSQESYNILSIGCGSGVFDKPFLTKLLELNKYIHFVGVEPNKVDCVKIQEWCQKLSTFKPNKFWFKIYPVSLE
;
A
#
# COMPACT_ATOMS: atom_id res chain seq x y z
N MET A 1 -39.01 6.67 29.03
CA MET A 1 -38.44 7.53 27.96
C MET A 1 -37.20 8.24 28.50
N VAL A 2 -36.01 7.61 28.46
CA VAL A 2 -34.68 8.25 28.65
C VAL A 2 -33.62 7.31 28.07
N ILE A 3 -33.53 7.20 26.74
CA ILE A 3 -32.40 6.50 26.08
C ILE A 3 -31.83 7.32 24.90
N ILE A 4 -32.56 8.32 24.40
CA ILE A 4 -32.17 9.08 23.20
C ILE A 4 -31.14 10.20 23.51
N GLU A 5 -31.15 10.82 24.70
CA GLU A 5 -30.21 11.92 25.02
C GLU A 5 -28.74 11.48 25.20
N LYS A 6 -28.48 10.27 25.69
CA LYS A 6 -27.10 9.79 25.90
C LYS A 6 -26.37 9.48 24.58
N ALA A 7 -27.09 9.02 23.56
CA ALA A 7 -26.48 8.66 22.27
C ALA A 7 -26.03 9.90 21.47
N SER A 8 -26.82 10.98 21.49
CA SER A 8 -26.49 12.24 20.82
C SER A 8 -25.24 12.91 21.41
N ASN A 9 -25.12 12.92 22.74
CA ASN A 9 -23.96 13.51 23.42
C ASN A 9 -22.65 12.74 23.15
N ILE A 10 -22.73 11.40 23.02
CA ILE A 10 -21.56 10.58 22.68
C ILE A 10 -21.14 10.80 21.22
N TRP A 11 -22.11 10.91 20.30
CA TRP A 11 -21.81 11.14 18.88
C TRP A 11 -21.20 12.53 18.65
N GLN A 12 -21.75 13.55 19.30
CA GLN A 12 -21.26 14.93 19.22
C GLN A 12 -19.85 15.07 19.82
N TYR A 13 -19.60 14.45 20.99
CA TYR A 13 -18.26 14.39 21.59
C TYR A 13 -17.24 13.67 20.71
N GLN A 14 -17.64 12.59 20.01
CA GLN A 14 -16.75 11.89 19.08
C GLN A 14 -16.43 12.75 17.85
N GLN A 15 -17.38 13.53 17.34
CA GLN A 15 -17.14 14.45 16.22
C GLN A 15 -16.22 15.60 16.62
N GLU A 16 -16.43 16.19 17.80
CA GLU A 16 -15.58 17.26 18.35
C GLU A 16 -14.15 16.76 18.59
N LYS A 17 -13.99 15.55 19.15
CA LYS A 17 -12.67 14.93 19.32
C LYS A 17 -11.98 14.65 17.98
N LYS A 18 -12.73 14.22 16.96
CA LYS A 18 -12.22 14.00 15.60
C LYS A 18 -11.83 15.31 14.92
N LEU A 19 -12.58 16.39 15.14
CA LEU A 19 -12.28 17.74 14.67
C LEU A 19 -11.04 18.33 15.37
N MET A 20 -10.92 18.17 16.70
CA MET A 20 -9.73 18.59 17.47
C MET A 20 -8.48 17.79 17.10
N MET A 21 -8.59 16.48 16.86
CA MET A 21 -7.43 15.70 16.37
C MET A 21 -7.02 16.15 14.97
N LYS A 22 -7.98 16.42 14.06
CA LYS A 22 -7.68 16.95 12.73
C LYS A 22 -7.05 18.35 12.78
N SER A 23 -7.51 19.24 13.67
CA SER A 23 -6.93 20.58 13.82
C SER A 23 -5.54 20.54 14.46
N SER A 24 -5.34 19.69 15.46
CA SER A 24 -4.04 19.46 16.11
C SER A 24 -3.02 18.89 15.12
N GLN A 25 -3.40 17.85 14.35
CA GLN A 25 -2.56 17.30 13.28
C GLN A 25 -2.24 18.31 12.19
N LYS A 26 -3.22 19.10 11.74
CA LYS A 26 -2.99 20.20 10.79
C LYS A 26 -2.01 21.24 11.35
N SER A 27 -2.12 21.59 12.64
CA SER A 27 -1.20 22.54 13.27
C SER A 27 0.20 21.95 13.45
N ALA A 28 0.32 20.66 13.77
CA ALA A 28 1.60 19.98 13.92
C ALA A 28 2.35 19.88 12.57
N ILE A 29 1.62 19.55 11.49
CA ILE A 29 2.19 19.55 10.13
C ILE A 29 2.56 20.97 9.70
N ALA A 30 1.72 21.97 9.97
CA ALA A 30 2.02 23.37 9.65
C ALA A 30 3.26 23.87 10.41
N ASN A 31 3.38 23.53 11.69
CA ASN A 31 4.53 23.88 12.53
C ASN A 31 5.80 23.17 12.04
N PHE A 32 5.70 21.88 11.69
CA PHE A 32 6.80 21.09 11.12
C PHE A 32 7.30 21.69 9.79
N LEU A 33 6.39 22.12 8.91
CA LEU A 33 6.73 22.73 7.62
C LEU A 33 7.24 24.18 7.75
N SER A 34 6.93 24.86 8.86
CA SER A 34 7.35 26.24 9.12
C SER A 34 8.74 26.36 9.77
N ASP A 35 9.26 25.25 10.34
CA ASP A 35 10.59 25.24 10.95
C ASP A 35 11.68 25.22 9.87
N GLN A 36 12.44 26.31 9.78
CA GLN A 36 13.55 26.43 8.83
C GLN A 36 14.64 25.38 9.04
N LYS A 37 14.72 24.76 10.22
CA LYS A 37 15.63 23.63 10.53
C LYS A 37 15.15 22.29 9.97
N LEU A 38 13.85 22.17 9.69
CA LEU A 38 13.20 20.99 9.12
C LEU A 38 12.91 21.18 7.63
N LYS A 39 13.80 21.91 6.95
CA LYS A 39 13.71 22.12 5.51
C LYS A 39 13.62 20.76 4.82
N LEU A 40 12.53 20.50 4.10
CA LEU A 40 12.40 19.31 3.28
C LEU A 40 13.47 19.37 2.19
N VAL A 41 14.58 18.66 2.39
CA VAL A 41 15.63 18.51 1.40
C VAL A 41 15.32 17.26 0.60
N LYS A 42 15.25 17.41 -0.73
CA LYS A 42 15.18 16.26 -1.62
C LYS A 42 16.50 15.49 -1.47
N LEU A 43 16.41 14.27 -0.98
CA LEU A 43 17.56 13.37 -0.90
C LEU A 43 18.10 13.12 -2.31
N ASN A 44 19.43 13.04 -2.43
CA ASN A 44 20.03 12.45 -3.62
C ASN A 44 19.77 10.93 -3.66
N GLU A 45 20.09 10.27 -4.77
CA GLU A 45 19.78 8.84 -4.94
C GLU A 45 20.46 7.96 -3.88
N GLN A 46 21.72 8.25 -3.53
CA GLN A 46 22.45 7.50 -2.52
C GLN A 46 21.83 7.68 -1.12
N GLU A 47 21.57 8.93 -0.72
CA GLU A 47 20.94 9.24 0.58
C GLU A 47 19.55 8.61 0.68
N TYR A 48 18.78 8.63 -0.41
CA TYR A 48 17.48 7.98 -0.48
C TYR A 48 17.61 6.46 -0.28
N MET A 49 18.56 5.82 -0.97
CA MET A 49 18.76 4.37 -0.87
C MET A 49 19.24 3.95 0.52
N GLU A 50 20.18 4.68 1.11
CA GLU A 50 20.66 4.43 2.48
C GLU A 50 19.53 4.58 3.51
N GLY A 51 18.76 5.66 3.42
CA GLY A 51 17.61 5.89 4.28
C GLY A 51 16.53 4.81 4.12
N LEU A 52 16.26 4.40 2.88
CA LEU A 52 15.29 3.34 2.58
C LEU A 52 15.73 1.98 3.15
N ILE A 53 17.02 1.64 3.07
CA ILE A 53 17.58 0.41 3.67
C ILE A 53 17.47 0.45 5.20
N ALA A 54 17.84 1.58 5.82
CA ALA A 54 17.75 1.75 7.26
C ALA A 54 16.30 1.63 7.74
N TYR A 55 15.36 2.27 7.04
CA TYR A 55 13.94 2.17 7.33
C TYR A 55 13.43 0.72 7.24
N ARG A 56 13.67 0.06 6.10
CA ARG A 56 13.18 -1.31 5.87
C ARG A 56 13.82 -2.37 6.78
N SER A 57 15.05 -2.15 7.25
CA SER A 57 15.72 -3.11 8.16
C SER A 57 15.20 -3.04 9.60
N GLN A 58 14.52 -1.95 9.97
CA GLN A 58 14.01 -1.74 11.33
C GLN A 58 12.49 -1.84 11.44
N GLN A 59 11.78 -1.94 10.31
CA GLN A 59 10.32 -1.89 10.26
C GLN A 59 9.75 -3.14 9.57
N ASN A 60 8.64 -3.65 10.09
CA ASN A 60 7.87 -4.75 9.51
C ASN A 60 6.64 -4.27 8.72
N GLU A 61 6.66 -3.01 8.27
CA GLU A 61 5.53 -2.33 7.62
C GLU A 61 4.92 -3.17 6.48
N GLN A 62 5.75 -3.79 5.65
CA GLN A 62 5.30 -4.59 4.51
C GLN A 62 4.46 -5.79 4.95
N GLU A 63 4.93 -6.51 5.97
CA GLU A 63 4.22 -7.68 6.49
C GLU A 63 2.88 -7.25 7.11
N MET A 64 2.88 -6.14 7.86
CA MET A 64 1.66 -5.58 8.45
C MET A 64 0.63 -5.18 7.38
N ILE A 65 1.05 -4.51 6.31
CA ILE A 65 0.14 -4.10 5.23
C ILE A 65 -0.41 -5.34 4.51
N ILE A 66 0.44 -6.35 4.25
CA ILE A 66 -0.01 -7.61 3.63
C ILE A 66 -1.06 -8.27 4.52
N GLU A 67 -0.79 -8.42 5.81
CA GLU A 67 -1.71 -9.04 6.76
C GLU A 67 -3.06 -8.31 6.82
N ALA A 68 -3.04 -7.00 7.02
CA ALA A 68 -4.25 -6.18 7.06
C ALA A 68 -5.05 -6.29 5.75
N THR A 69 -4.36 -6.33 4.60
CA THR A 69 -5.01 -6.51 3.30
C THR A 69 -5.69 -7.87 3.20
N PHE A 70 -5.03 -8.94 3.64
CA PHE A 70 -5.63 -10.29 3.63
C PHE A 70 -6.83 -10.40 4.56
N GLN A 71 -6.78 -9.81 5.75
CA GLN A 71 -7.93 -9.77 6.67
C GLN A 71 -9.15 -9.10 6.00
N LEU A 72 -8.93 -8.03 5.23
CA LEU A 72 -10.00 -7.37 4.47
C LEU A 72 -10.54 -8.24 3.33
N ILE A 73 -9.66 -8.95 2.60
CA ILE A 73 -10.05 -9.88 1.55
C ILE A 73 -10.87 -11.03 2.14
N GLU A 74 -10.43 -11.63 3.24
CA GLU A 74 -11.17 -12.70 3.92
C GLU A 74 -12.54 -12.22 4.39
N LYS A 75 -12.62 -11.01 4.95
CA LYS A 75 -13.87 -10.45 5.44
C LYS A 75 -14.87 -10.11 4.34
N HIS A 76 -14.41 -9.63 3.19
CA HIS A 76 -15.28 -8.98 2.20
C HIS A 76 -15.30 -9.65 0.81
N LYS A 77 -14.30 -10.48 0.51
CA LYS A 77 -14.03 -11.00 -0.84
C LYS A 77 -13.64 -12.48 -0.84
N TYR A 78 -13.72 -13.20 0.27
CA TYR A 78 -13.25 -14.59 0.37
C TYR A 78 -13.83 -15.53 -0.70
N SER A 79 -15.13 -15.41 -0.99
CA SER A 79 -15.83 -16.23 -1.99
C SER A 79 -15.44 -15.91 -3.43
N GLN A 80 -14.75 -14.79 -3.67
CA GLN A 80 -14.32 -14.41 -5.01
C GLN A 80 -13.25 -15.39 -5.51
N GLU A 81 -13.50 -16.00 -6.67
CA GLU A 81 -12.62 -17.00 -7.27
C GLU A 81 -11.51 -16.37 -8.11
N SER A 82 -11.74 -15.15 -8.63
CA SER A 82 -10.82 -14.44 -9.52
C SER A 82 -10.61 -12.98 -9.12
N TYR A 83 -9.39 -12.47 -9.21
CA TYR A 83 -9.04 -11.09 -8.86
C TYR A 83 -8.41 -10.37 -10.04
N ASN A 84 -8.91 -9.17 -10.33
CA ASN A 84 -8.23 -8.20 -11.19
C ASN A 84 -7.55 -7.18 -10.29
N ILE A 85 -6.23 -7.11 -10.34
CA ILE A 85 -5.42 -6.29 -9.43
C ILE A 85 -4.67 -5.26 -10.27
N LEU A 86 -4.82 -3.99 -9.91
CA LEU A 86 -4.03 -2.88 -10.43
C LEU A 86 -3.08 -2.40 -9.34
N SER A 87 -1.77 -2.45 -9.61
CA SER A 87 -0.73 -1.96 -8.72
C SER A 87 -0.03 -0.76 -9.36
N ILE A 88 -0.18 0.41 -8.73
CA ILE A 88 0.39 1.68 -9.18
C ILE A 88 1.63 1.97 -8.33
N GLY A 89 2.77 2.21 -8.98
CA GLY A 89 4.06 2.29 -8.29
C GLY A 89 4.49 0.91 -7.79
N CYS A 90 4.30 -0.13 -8.60
CA CYS A 90 4.61 -1.51 -8.19
C CYS A 90 6.12 -1.72 -7.94
N GLY A 91 6.98 -0.81 -8.41
CA GLY A 91 8.42 -0.91 -8.30
C GLY A 91 8.92 -2.26 -8.79
N SER A 92 9.93 -2.80 -8.10
CA SER A 92 10.44 -4.15 -8.32
C SER A 92 9.57 -5.26 -7.69
N GLY A 93 8.38 -4.93 -7.20
CA GLY A 93 7.38 -5.85 -6.63
C GLY A 93 7.67 -6.29 -5.21
N VAL A 94 8.30 -5.45 -4.38
CA VAL A 94 8.62 -5.81 -2.99
C VAL A 94 7.37 -6.18 -2.20
N PHE A 95 6.27 -5.46 -2.39
CA PHE A 95 4.96 -5.78 -1.81
C PHE A 95 4.18 -6.81 -2.67
N ASP A 96 4.16 -6.61 -4.00
CA ASP A 96 3.29 -7.41 -4.88
C ASP A 96 3.66 -8.89 -4.89
N LYS A 97 4.95 -9.22 -4.85
CA LYS A 97 5.42 -10.61 -4.93
C LYS A 97 4.83 -11.49 -3.81
N PRO A 98 5.04 -11.18 -2.52
CA PRO A 98 4.45 -11.97 -1.43
C PRO A 98 2.92 -11.90 -1.42
N PHE A 99 2.32 -10.74 -1.74
CA PHE A 99 0.87 -10.60 -1.81
C PHE A 99 0.22 -11.52 -2.86
N LEU A 100 0.73 -11.49 -4.09
CA LEU A 100 0.24 -12.33 -5.19
C LEU A 100 0.49 -13.82 -4.93
N THR A 101 1.63 -14.16 -4.32
CA THR A 101 1.97 -15.55 -3.95
C THR A 101 0.93 -16.10 -2.99
N LYS A 102 0.64 -15.38 -1.90
CA LYS A 102 -0.34 -15.80 -0.91
C LYS A 102 -1.77 -15.87 -1.49
N LEU A 103 -2.14 -15.00 -2.44
CA LEU A 103 -3.42 -15.13 -3.15
C LEU A 103 -3.50 -16.39 -4.05
N LEU A 104 -2.41 -16.75 -4.71
CA LEU A 104 -2.35 -17.96 -5.54
C LEU A 104 -2.39 -19.24 -4.70
N GLU A 105 -1.83 -19.22 -3.49
CA GLU A 105 -1.92 -20.33 -2.52
C GLU A 105 -3.37 -20.60 -2.10
N LEU A 106 -4.21 -19.57 -2.06
CA LEU A 106 -5.67 -19.69 -1.88
C LEU A 106 -6.40 -20.19 -3.14
N ASN A 107 -5.67 -20.71 -4.13
CA ASN A 107 -6.14 -21.26 -5.40
C ASN A 107 -6.97 -20.29 -6.25
N LYS A 108 -6.73 -18.98 -6.10
CA LYS A 108 -7.44 -17.93 -6.84
C LYS A 108 -6.88 -17.75 -8.24
N TYR A 109 -7.75 -17.35 -9.17
CA TYR A 109 -7.33 -16.84 -10.48
C TYR A 109 -6.95 -15.37 -10.34
N ILE A 110 -5.87 -14.93 -10.96
CA ILE A 110 -5.37 -13.56 -10.83
C ILE A 110 -4.99 -13.02 -12.20
N HIS A 111 -5.49 -11.82 -12.48
CA HIS A 111 -5.01 -10.96 -13.54
C HIS A 111 -4.38 -9.71 -12.91
N PHE A 112 -3.06 -9.58 -13.05
CA PHE A 112 -2.26 -8.53 -12.42
C PHE A 112 -1.81 -7.48 -13.45
N VAL A 113 -2.06 -6.21 -13.16
CA VAL A 113 -1.57 -5.09 -13.95
C VAL A 113 -0.66 -4.23 -13.08
N GLY A 114 0.62 -4.19 -13.41
CA GLY A 114 1.61 -3.34 -12.74
C GLY A 114 1.88 -2.08 -13.57
N VAL A 115 1.97 -0.93 -12.91
CA VAL A 115 2.29 0.37 -13.51
C VAL A 115 3.46 0.97 -12.74
N GLU A 116 4.57 1.27 -13.41
CA GLU A 116 5.79 1.75 -12.77
C GLU A 116 6.57 2.70 -13.71
N PRO A 117 6.98 3.90 -13.28
CA PRO A 117 7.78 4.79 -14.11
C PRO A 117 9.25 4.34 -14.27
N ASN A 118 9.82 3.67 -13.27
CA ASN A 118 11.20 3.20 -13.34
C ASN A 118 11.32 1.93 -14.19
N LYS A 119 11.94 2.06 -15.37
CA LYS A 119 12.13 0.95 -16.32
C LYS A 119 12.91 -0.24 -15.75
N VAL A 120 13.91 0.00 -14.90
CA VAL A 120 14.72 -1.08 -14.30
C VAL A 120 13.84 -1.92 -13.37
N ASP A 121 12.99 -1.27 -12.60
CA ASP A 121 12.06 -1.93 -11.71
C ASP A 121 10.93 -2.63 -12.46
N CYS A 122 10.43 -2.07 -13.57
CA CYS A 122 9.51 -2.76 -14.48
C CYS A 122 10.08 -4.10 -14.95
N VAL A 123 11.35 -4.14 -15.37
CA VAL A 123 12.00 -5.37 -15.84
C VAL A 123 12.04 -6.41 -14.72
N LYS A 124 12.43 -6.02 -13.51
CA LYS A 124 12.51 -6.94 -12.35
C LYS A 124 11.16 -7.56 -11.99
N ILE A 125 10.08 -6.78 -11.99
CA ILE A 125 8.75 -7.34 -11.69
C ILE A 125 8.23 -8.17 -12.86
N GLN A 126 8.49 -7.75 -14.10
CA GLN A 126 8.11 -8.50 -15.30
C GLN A 126 8.76 -9.87 -15.34
N GLU A 127 10.07 -9.99 -15.12
CA GLU A 127 10.78 -11.27 -15.09
C GLU A 127 10.22 -12.21 -14.03
N TRP A 128 9.87 -11.67 -12.85
CA TRP A 128 9.25 -12.46 -11.79
C TRP A 128 7.84 -12.93 -12.17
N CYS A 129 7.01 -12.04 -12.71
CA CYS A 129 5.67 -12.38 -13.18
C CYS A 129 5.70 -13.41 -14.33
N GLN A 130 6.66 -13.31 -15.25
CA GLN A 130 6.89 -14.28 -16.31
C GLN A 130 7.17 -15.67 -15.71
N LYS A 131 8.13 -15.77 -14.79
CA LYS A 131 8.45 -17.03 -14.10
C LYS A 131 7.21 -17.60 -13.41
N LEU A 132 6.49 -16.76 -12.66
CA LEU A 132 5.29 -17.18 -11.96
C LEU A 132 4.20 -17.70 -12.90
N SER A 133 3.98 -17.01 -14.03
CA SER A 133 3.00 -17.42 -15.04
C SER A 133 3.33 -18.78 -15.65
N THR A 134 4.63 -19.11 -15.81
CA THR A 134 5.05 -20.44 -16.27
C THR A 134 4.69 -21.54 -15.26
N PHE A 135 4.82 -21.27 -13.96
CA PHE A 135 4.48 -22.24 -12.92
C PHE A 135 2.97 -22.34 -12.63
N LYS A 136 2.21 -21.28 -12.93
CA LYS A 136 0.77 -21.19 -12.66
C LYS A 136 -0.01 -20.70 -13.91
N PRO A 137 0.13 -21.36 -15.07
CA PRO A 137 -0.31 -20.80 -16.37
C PRO A 137 -1.81 -20.56 -16.46
N ASN A 138 -2.61 -21.41 -15.80
CA ASN A 138 -4.07 -21.27 -15.83
C ASN A 138 -4.61 -20.35 -14.73
N LYS A 139 -3.75 -19.90 -13.80
CA LYS A 139 -4.16 -19.16 -12.59
C LYS A 139 -3.61 -17.74 -12.55
N PHE A 140 -2.57 -17.42 -13.32
CA PHE A 140 -1.90 -16.14 -13.24
C PHE A 140 -1.63 -15.54 -14.62
N TRP A 141 -2.21 -14.36 -14.86
CA TRP A 141 -2.03 -13.54 -16.06
C TRP A 141 -1.53 -12.18 -15.64
N PHE A 142 -0.68 -11.55 -16.44
CA PHE A 142 -0.15 -10.24 -16.07
C PHE A 142 0.14 -9.32 -17.25
N LYS A 143 0.21 -8.03 -16.97
CA LYS A 143 0.74 -6.97 -17.85
C LYS A 143 1.52 -5.96 -17.01
N ILE A 144 2.69 -5.54 -17.47
CA ILE A 144 3.50 -4.49 -16.83
C ILE A 144 3.61 -3.31 -17.80
N TYR A 145 3.27 -2.12 -17.33
CA TYR A 145 3.31 -0.89 -18.11
C TYR A 145 4.37 0.07 -17.54
N PRO A 146 5.43 0.36 -18.30
CA PRO A 146 6.28 1.50 -18.00
C PRO A 146 5.51 2.79 -18.32
N VAL A 147 5.49 3.75 -17.40
CA VAL A 147 4.84 5.06 -17.64
C VAL A 147 5.86 6.17 -17.61
N SER A 148 5.87 7.02 -18.64
CA SER A 148 6.58 8.29 -18.58
C SER A 148 5.73 9.29 -17.80
N LEU A 149 6.27 9.83 -16.71
CA LEU A 149 5.72 11.03 -16.09
C LEU A 149 6.25 12.22 -16.92
N GLU A 150 5.39 12.78 -17.76
CA GLU A 150 5.64 14.06 -18.46
C GLU A 150 5.64 15.24 -17.48
#